data_AF-A0A8X7C4L8-F1
#
_entry.id   AF-A0A8X7C4L8-F1
#
_cell.length_a   1.000
_cell.length_b   1.000
_cell.length_c   1.000
_cell.angle_alpha   90.00
_cell.angle_beta   90.00
_cell.angle_gamma   90.00
#
_symmetry.space_group_name_H-M   'P 1'
#
loop_
_entity.id
_entity.type
_entity.pdbx_description
1 polymer ?
#
loop_
_entity_poly.entity_id
_entity_poly.type
_entity_poly.pdbx_seq_one_letter_code
_entity_poly.pdbx_strand_id
1 'polypeptide(L)'
;MKGFKVQQKATDKGDKSKDTNTGHVLISPTMLYAGSTKFSPKEEFVDWETKKLYHAKVAFQVCVRPGSYTVGPQQLGVREPIDVHFSNNDLEWYTKEEGSIILHSLLMKVDPV
;
A
#
# COMPACT_ATOMS: atom_id res chain seq x y z
N MET A 1 12.25 17.54 26.34
CA MET A 1 11.98 16.92 25.02
C MET A 1 13.10 17.33 24.08
N LYS A 2 13.95 16.38 23.66
CA LYS A 2 15.06 16.66 22.74
C LYS A 2 14.58 16.41 21.31
N GLY A 3 14.67 17.43 20.47
CA GLY A 3 14.18 17.42 19.09
C GLY A 3 14.94 16.45 18.19
N PHE A 4 14.20 15.76 17.33
CA PHE A 4 14.72 14.93 16.27
C PHE A 4 15.17 15.85 15.12
N LYS A 5 16.47 15.85 14.77
CA LYS A 5 17.00 16.57 13.61
C LYS A 5 17.46 15.53 12.58
N VAL A 6 16.71 15.43 11.48
CA VAL A 6 17.11 14.66 10.30
C VAL A 6 18.06 15.52 9.48
N GLN A 7 19.29 15.04 9.27
CA GLN A 7 20.24 15.67 8.35
C GLN A 7 19.85 15.30 6.92
N GLN A 8 19.46 16.30 6.12
CA GLN A 8 19.36 16.14 4.66
C GLN A 8 20.77 16.25 4.08
N LYS A 9 21.23 15.17 3.44
CA LYS A 9 22.44 15.18 2.64
C LYS A 9 22.02 15.24 1.17
N ALA A 10 22.21 16.41 0.55
CA ALA A 10 22.01 16.60 -0.88
C ALA A 10 23.20 16.00 -1.64
N THR A 11 22.91 15.11 -2.58
CA THR A 11 23.81 14.79 -3.70
C THR A 11 22.96 14.81 -4.97
N ASP A 12 23.14 15.88 -5.72
CA ASP A 12 22.59 16.14 -7.04
C ASP A 12 23.29 15.23 -8.07
N LYS A 13 22.51 14.34 -8.68
CA LYS A 13 22.77 13.78 -10.00
C LYS A 13 21.43 13.78 -10.72
N GLY A 14 21.25 14.80 -11.56
CA GLY A 14 20.06 15.00 -12.36
C GLY A 14 19.63 13.75 -13.12
N ASP A 15 18.56 13.15 -12.65
CA ASP A 15 17.61 12.45 -13.50
C ASP A 15 16.48 13.45 -13.75
N LYS A 16 16.27 13.83 -15.02
CA LYS A 16 15.05 14.54 -15.40
C LYS A 16 13.92 13.52 -15.32
N SER A 17 13.47 13.22 -14.11
CA SER A 17 12.17 12.59 -13.91
C SER A 17 11.16 13.58 -14.45
N LYS A 18 10.76 13.35 -15.70
CA LYS A 18 9.58 13.93 -16.30
C LYS A 18 8.49 13.79 -15.23
N ASP A 19 8.06 14.90 -14.65
CA ASP A 19 6.88 14.99 -13.81
C ASP A 19 5.71 14.50 -14.66
N THR A 20 5.53 13.19 -14.67
CA THR A 20 4.42 12.50 -15.32
C THR A 20 3.28 12.62 -14.34
N ASN A 21 2.74 13.83 -14.25
CA ASN A 21 1.42 14.02 -13.70
C ASN A 21 0.47 13.11 -14.48
N THR A 22 -0.04 12.07 -13.81
CA THR A 22 -1.42 11.59 -13.98
C THR A 22 -1.78 10.72 -12.77
N GLY A 23 -2.67 11.24 -11.92
CA GLY A 23 -3.05 10.74 -10.59
C GLY A 23 -3.81 9.41 -10.59
N HIS A 24 -3.15 8.35 -11.02
CA HIS A 24 -3.70 7.00 -11.01
C HIS A 24 -3.26 6.26 -9.75
N VAL A 25 -4.19 6.06 -8.82
CA VAL A 25 -3.94 5.32 -7.57
C VAL A 25 -4.15 3.84 -7.85
N LEU A 26 -3.13 3.02 -7.55
CA LEU A 26 -3.25 1.57 -7.55
C LEU A 26 -3.91 1.11 -6.25
N ILE A 27 -4.99 0.36 -6.39
CA ILE A 27 -5.71 -0.28 -5.28
C ILE A 27 -5.97 -1.75 -5.63
N SER A 28 -6.49 -2.50 -4.66
CA SER A 28 -6.85 -3.91 -4.86
C SER A 28 -8.19 -4.20 -4.18
N PRO A 29 -9.01 -5.12 -4.73
CA PRO A 29 -10.26 -5.51 -4.10
C PRO A 29 -10.09 -6.46 -2.91
N THR A 30 -8.87 -6.95 -2.65
CA THR A 30 -8.60 -7.90 -1.56
C THR A 30 -7.41 -7.49 -0.70
N MET A 31 -7.57 -7.73 0.61
CA MET A 31 -6.49 -7.55 1.57
C MET A 31 -5.39 -8.61 1.46
N LEU A 32 -5.64 -9.76 0.83
CA LEU A 32 -4.61 -10.77 0.60
C LEU A 32 -3.52 -10.26 -0.33
N TYR A 33 -3.90 -9.46 -1.33
CA TYR A 33 -2.97 -8.81 -2.26
C TYR A 33 -2.42 -7.49 -1.69
N ALA A 34 -3.31 -6.56 -1.29
CA ALA A 34 -2.91 -5.25 -0.76
C ALA A 34 -2.11 -5.35 0.56
N GLY A 35 -2.33 -6.41 1.36
CA GLY A 35 -1.59 -6.69 2.59
C GLY A 35 -0.27 -7.44 2.37
N SER A 36 0.09 -7.76 1.13
CA SER A 36 1.37 -8.40 0.81
C SER A 36 2.53 -7.48 1.18
N THR A 37 3.71 -8.06 1.46
CA THR A 37 4.88 -7.29 1.91
C THR A 37 5.37 -6.26 0.87
N LYS A 38 4.98 -6.39 -0.40
CA LYS A 38 5.27 -5.38 -1.45
C LYS A 38 4.56 -4.05 -1.19
N PHE A 39 3.30 -4.09 -0.72
CA PHE A 39 2.46 -2.89 -0.55
C PHE A 39 2.26 -2.51 0.92
N SER A 40 2.30 -3.49 1.81
CA SER A 40 2.17 -3.33 3.26
C SER A 40 3.38 -4.01 3.95
N PRO A 41 4.53 -3.32 4.03
CA PRO A 41 5.71 -3.82 4.70
C PRO A 41 5.43 -4.02 6.20
N LYS A 42 6.17 -4.94 6.81
CA LYS A 42 6.11 -5.16 8.26
C LYS A 42 6.97 -4.12 8.95
N GLU A 43 6.41 -3.47 9.95
CA GLU A 43 7.12 -2.57 10.85
C GLU A 43 7.24 -3.22 12.23
N GLU A 44 8.44 -3.19 12.81
CA GLU A 44 8.70 -3.71 14.15
C GLU A 44 8.51 -2.63 15.21
N PHE A 45 7.83 -2.97 16.30
CA PHE A 45 7.75 -2.10 17.47
C PHE A 45 7.75 -2.90 18.77
N VAL A 46 8.27 -2.27 19.83
CA VAL A 46 8.22 -2.82 21.19
C VAL A 46 7.08 -2.16 21.92
N ASP A 47 6.13 -2.96 22.40
CA ASP A 47 5.05 -2.45 23.23
C ASP A 47 5.63 -1.88 24.54
N TRP A 48 5.26 -0.65 24.86
CA TRP A 48 5.84 0.07 25.98
C TRP A 48 5.37 -0.49 27.33
N GLU A 49 4.19 -1.10 27.38
CA GLU A 49 3.61 -1.67 28.60
C GLU A 49 4.14 -3.09 28.84
N THR A 50 4.00 -3.99 27.86
CA THR A 50 4.39 -5.40 28.01
C THR A 50 5.85 -5.69 27.69
N LYS A 51 6.58 -4.73 27.08
CA LYS A 51 7.96 -4.88 26.59
C LYS A 51 8.13 -5.99 25.55
N LYS A 52 7.05 -6.46 24.94
CA LYS A 52 7.07 -7.49 23.89
C LYS A 52 7.29 -6.85 22.52
N LEU A 53 7.95 -7.58 21.64
CA LEU A 53 8.16 -7.19 20.25
C LEU A 53 6.96 -7.64 19.40
N TYR A 54 6.51 -6.76 18.51
CA TYR A 54 5.39 -7.00 17.60
C TYR A 54 5.74 -6.57 16.17
N HIS A 55 5.07 -7.21 15.20
CA HIS A 55 4.99 -6.75 13.81
C HIS A 55 3.66 -6.05 13.56
N ALA A 56 3.73 -4.86 13.00
CA ALA A 56 2.58 -4.14 12.48
C ALA A 56 2.59 -4.09 10.95
N LYS A 57 1.40 -4.19 10.36
CA LYS A 57 1.14 -3.88 8.96
C LYS A 57 -0.04 -2.93 8.86
N VAL A 58 -0.02 -2.03 7.87
CA VAL A 58 -1.08 -1.05 7.66
C VAL A 58 -1.58 -1.05 6.23
N ALA A 59 -2.86 -0.74 6.04
CA ALA A 59 -3.47 -0.52 4.73
C ALA A 59 -4.61 0.50 4.83
N PHE A 60 -4.88 1.22 3.74
CA PHE A 60 -6.05 2.07 3.64
C PHE A 60 -7.21 1.33 3.00
N GLN A 61 -8.36 1.33 3.66
CA GLN A 61 -9.62 0.96 3.04
C GLN A 61 -10.21 2.21 2.37
N VAL A 62 -10.67 2.03 1.13
CA VAL A 62 -11.21 3.11 0.33
C VAL A 62 -12.54 2.70 -0.30
N CYS A 63 -13.39 3.69 -0.57
CA CYS A 63 -14.57 3.54 -1.42
C CYS A 63 -14.20 3.98 -2.84
N VAL A 64 -14.55 3.15 -3.82
CA VAL A 64 -14.24 3.39 -5.23
C VAL A 64 -15.55 3.56 -5.99
N ARG A 65 -15.64 4.60 -6.82
CA ARG A 65 -16.78 4.78 -7.71
C ARG A 65 -16.84 3.64 -8.73
N PRO A 66 -17.97 2.94 -8.91
CA PRO A 66 -18.08 1.91 -9.94
C PRO A 66 -17.78 2.47 -11.34
N GLY A 67 -17.01 1.74 -12.14
CA GLY A 67 -16.63 2.12 -13.50
C GLY A 67 -15.46 3.11 -13.62
N SER A 68 -15.01 3.72 -12.51
CA SER A 68 -13.93 4.71 -12.52
C SER A 68 -12.51 4.13 -12.44
N TYR A 69 -12.35 2.82 -12.65
CA TYR A 69 -11.07 2.13 -12.60
C TYR A 69 -10.90 1.14 -13.76
N THR A 70 -9.66 0.91 -14.19
CA THR A 70 -9.28 -0.24 -15.02
C THR A 70 -8.80 -1.37 -14.13
N VAL A 71 -8.89 -2.60 -14.64
CA VAL A 71 -8.46 -3.82 -13.96
C VAL A 71 -7.24 -4.38 -14.69
N GLY A 72 -6.28 -4.90 -13.95
CA GLY A 72 -5.05 -5.48 -14.46
C GLY A 72 -4.50 -6.60 -13.59
N PRO A 73 -3.51 -7.34 -14.13
CA PRO A 73 -2.95 -8.51 -13.46
C PRO A 73 -2.02 -8.13 -12.33
N GLN A 74 -1.91 -9.03 -11.35
CA GLN A 74 -0.92 -8.93 -10.28
C GLN A 74 0.52 -8.92 -10.81
N GLN A 75 1.40 -8.25 -10.08
CA GLN A 75 2.83 -8.09 -10.39
C GLN A 75 3.76 -8.79 -9.39
N LEU A 76 3.25 -9.71 -8.57
CA LEU A 76 4.05 -10.50 -7.61
C LEU A 76 4.65 -11.76 -8.25
N GLY A 77 4.29 -12.09 -9.50
CA GLY A 77 4.79 -13.28 -10.19
C GLY A 77 4.24 -14.61 -9.67
N VAL A 78 3.22 -14.56 -8.81
CA VAL A 78 2.57 -15.74 -8.22
C VAL A 78 1.64 -16.38 -9.26
N ARG A 79 1.70 -17.71 -9.41
CA ARG A 79 0.85 -18.46 -10.34
C ARG A 79 -0.39 -19.01 -9.67
N GLU A 80 -0.27 -19.35 -8.40
CA GLU A 80 -1.34 -19.84 -7.55
C GLU A 80 -2.37 -18.72 -7.30
N PRO A 81 -3.66 -19.04 -7.18
CA PRO A 81 -4.68 -18.05 -6.82
C PRO A 81 -4.33 -17.37 -5.49
N ILE A 82 -4.23 -16.05 -5.50
CA ILE A 82 -3.96 -15.26 -4.29
C ILE A 82 -5.22 -15.15 -3.42
N ASP A 83 -6.39 -15.06 -4.07
CA ASP A 83 -7.70 -14.96 -3.42
C ASP A 83 -8.68 -15.93 -4.08
N VAL A 84 -9.62 -16.47 -3.32
CA VAL A 84 -10.65 -17.40 -3.81
C VAL A 84 -11.73 -16.69 -4.64
N HIS A 85 -11.93 -15.40 -4.41
CA HIS A 85 -12.97 -14.61 -5.07
C HIS A 85 -12.44 -13.78 -6.25
N PHE A 86 -11.13 -13.60 -6.37
CA PHE A 86 -10.51 -12.77 -7.41
C PHE A 86 -9.46 -13.53 -8.21
N SER A 87 -9.57 -13.46 -9.54
CA SER A 87 -8.53 -13.95 -10.44
C SER A 87 -7.25 -13.14 -10.27
N ASN A 88 -6.08 -13.78 -10.42
CA ASN A 88 -4.79 -13.07 -10.43
C ASN A 88 -4.68 -12.03 -11.55
N ASN A 89 -5.52 -12.11 -12.59
CA ASN A 89 -5.60 -11.10 -13.65
C ASN A 89 -6.43 -9.85 -13.27
N ASP A 90 -7.10 -9.87 -12.11
CA ASP A 90 -8.07 -8.84 -11.71
C ASP A 90 -7.76 -8.17 -10.36
N LEU A 91 -6.53 -8.30 -9.88
CA LEU A 91 -6.12 -7.87 -8.53
C LEU A 91 -5.62 -6.42 -8.46
N GLU A 92 -5.23 -5.83 -9.59
CA GLU A 92 -4.73 -4.47 -9.65
C GLU A 92 -5.76 -3.55 -10.28
N TRP A 93 -6.26 -2.58 -9.51
CA TRP A 93 -7.23 -1.61 -9.96
C TRP A 93 -6.56 -0.24 -10.04
N TYR A 94 -6.63 0.39 -11.21
CA TYR A 94 -6.04 1.71 -11.44
C TYR A 94 -7.15 2.71 -11.67
N THR A 95 -7.19 3.81 -10.90
CA THR A 95 -8.19 4.86 -11.15
C THR A 95 -8.06 5.43 -12.55
N LYS A 96 -9.15 5.85 -13.18
CA LYS A 96 -9.14 6.58 -14.46
C LYS A 96 -9.38 8.07 -14.28
N GLU A 97 -10.06 8.43 -13.19
CA GLU A 97 -10.60 9.76 -12.92
C GLU A 97 -10.17 10.23 -11.54
N GLU A 98 -9.82 11.51 -11.42
CA GLU A 98 -9.58 12.15 -10.13
C GLU A 98 -10.86 12.21 -9.30
N GLY A 99 -10.72 12.18 -7.96
CA GLY A 99 -11.87 12.26 -7.04
C GLY A 99 -12.78 11.02 -7.04
N SER A 100 -12.35 9.93 -7.67
CA SER A 100 -13.12 8.68 -7.74
C SER A 100 -12.86 7.70 -6.58
N ILE A 101 -11.95 8.07 -5.68
CA ILE A 101 -11.62 7.37 -4.44
C ILE A 101 -11.97 8.26 -3.25
N ILE A 102 -12.64 7.67 -2.26
CA ILE A 102 -12.85 8.29 -0.94
C ILE A 102 -12.13 7.42 0.09
N LEU A 103 -11.23 8.02 0.85
CA LEU A 103 -10.59 7.33 1.98
C LEU A 103 -11.64 7.04 3.07
N HIS A 104 -11.73 5.79 3.52
CA HIS A 104 -12.71 5.36 4.49
C HIS A 104 -12.09 5.09 5.87
N SER A 105 -11.07 4.22 5.94
CA SER A 105 -10.46 3.80 7.21
C SER A 105 -9.00 3.38 7.06
N LEU A 106 -8.28 3.41 8.18
CA LEU A 106 -6.95 2.80 8.32
C LEU A 106 -7.11 1.42 8.98
N LEU A 107 -6.67 0.39 8.27
CA LEU A 107 -6.61 -0.98 8.79
C LEU A 107 -5.21 -1.24 9.33
N MET A 108 -5.14 -1.86 10.50
CA MET A 108 -3.89 -2.26 11.13
C MET A 108 -3.96 -3.73 11.54
N LYS A 109 -2.95 -4.50 11.16
CA LYS A 109 -2.72 -5.85 11.66
C LYS A 109 -1.52 -5.82 12.59
N VAL A 110 -1.68 -6.33 13.81
CA VAL A 110 -0.62 -6.44 14.81
C VAL A 110 -0.49 -7.90 15.20
N ASP A 111 0.70 -8.46 14.97
CA ASP A 111 1.03 -9.85 15.31
C ASP A 111 2.25 -9.85 16.26
N PRO A 112 2.32 -10.74 17.26
CA PRO A 112 3.55 -10.98 18.01
C PRO A 112 4.67 -11.46 17.09
N VAL A 113 5.92 -11.10 17.40
CA VAL A 113 7.11 -11.67 16.74
C VAL A 113 7.41 -13.06 17.27
#